data_AF-A0A8J5K7J8-F1
#
_entry.id   AF-A0A8J5K7J8-F1
#
_cell.length_a   1.000
_cell.length_b   1.000
_cell.length_c   1.000
_cell.angle_alpha   90.00
_cell.angle_beta   90.00
_cell.angle_gamma   90.00
#
_symmetry.space_group_name_H-M   'P 1'
#
loop_
_entity.id
_entity.type
_entity.pdbx_description
1 polymer ?
#
loop_
_entity_poly.entity_id
_entity_poly.type
_entity_poly.pdbx_seq_one_letter_code
_entity_poly.pdbx_strand_id
1 'polypeptide(L)'
;MGHKSGAICMIEIKLQRPVQWIICLLHGNELSLRHLIQELDGKTTGPMGFTGPVGKQLNNCEKLQITEFDAIPSPDTDIDDAELSTDQKYLLGIYYSAVSRGSCSSALAARNQGKMAHSRWLTTANRFLCLYVSTSEPSSTFNEIVRFIMTVYTPIWFKIKKNSSFTEGVKFYFLK
;
A
#
# COMPACT_ATOMS: atom_id res chain seq x y z
N MET A 1 11.12 9.70 14.05
CA MET A 1 10.52 10.99 13.62
C MET A 1 9.52 11.41 14.67
N GLY A 2 9.63 12.62 15.22
CA GLY A 2 8.75 13.11 16.27
C GLY A 2 8.28 14.52 15.96
N HIS A 3 6.99 14.78 16.17
CA HIS A 3 6.29 16.05 15.90
C HIS A 3 6.93 17.28 16.57
N LYS A 4 7.80 17.09 17.57
CA LYS A 4 8.43 18.18 18.34
C LYS A 4 9.96 18.23 18.25
N SER A 5 10.60 17.26 17.59
CA SER A 5 12.08 17.13 17.61
C SER A 5 12.66 16.37 16.41
N GLY A 6 11.87 16.11 15.37
CA GLY A 6 12.37 15.47 14.15
C GLY A 6 13.33 16.39 13.39
N ALA A 7 14.31 15.82 12.70
CA ALA A 7 15.29 16.58 11.92
C ALA A 7 14.63 17.56 10.92
N ILE A 8 13.55 17.15 10.26
CA ILE A 8 12.79 18.00 9.33
C ILE A 8 12.13 19.17 10.08
N CYS A 9 11.46 18.91 11.22
CA CYS A 9 10.86 19.95 12.06
C CYS A 9 11.92 20.97 12.55
N MET A 10 13.10 20.50 12.95
CA MET A 10 14.21 21.39 13.35
C MET A 10 14.74 22.22 12.17
N ILE A 11 14.72 21.67 10.96
CA ILE A 11 15.08 22.39 9.73
C ILE A 11 14.01 23.46 9.41
N GLU A 12 12.73 23.16 9.53
CA GLU A 12 11.65 24.15 9.34
C GLU A 12 11.73 25.31 10.32
N ILE A 13 11.96 25.01 11.61
CA ILE A 13 12.13 26.04 12.65
C ILE A 13 13.31 26.96 12.31
N LYS A 14 14.41 26.40 11.81
CA LYS A 14 15.59 27.18 11.36
C LYS A 14 15.33 27.97 10.09
N LEU A 15 14.59 27.41 9.13
CA LEU A 15 14.34 28.03 7.83
C LEU A 15 13.11 28.97 7.83
N GLN A 16 12.33 29.00 8.92
CA GLN A 16 11.09 29.77 9.05
C GLN A 16 10.11 29.55 7.88
N ARG A 17 10.15 28.35 7.28
CA ARG A 17 9.29 27.95 6.17
C ARG A 17 9.06 26.44 6.21
N PRO A 18 7.91 25.94 5.73
CA PRO A 18 7.70 24.52 5.58
C PRO A 18 8.73 23.92 4.61
N VAL A 19 9.36 22.80 4.97
CA VAL A 19 10.15 21.97 4.03
C VAL A 19 9.37 20.73 3.68
N GLN A 20 9.55 20.22 2.47
CA GLN A 20 8.67 19.20 1.89
C GLN A 20 8.66 17.87 2.66
N TRP A 21 7.46 17.30 2.80
CA TRP A 21 7.15 16.11 3.61
C TRP A 21 6.83 14.84 2.77
N ILE A 22 7.31 14.67 1.53
CA ILE A 22 6.92 13.49 0.69
C ILE A 22 7.13 12.17 1.42
N ILE A 23 8.31 12.00 2.04
CA ILE A 23 8.64 10.79 2.79
C ILE A 23 7.63 10.59 3.93
N CYS A 24 7.18 11.68 4.56
CA CYS A 24 6.20 11.61 5.64
C CYS A 24 4.76 11.40 5.15
N LEU A 25 4.40 11.84 3.94
CA LEU A 25 3.11 11.54 3.32
C LEU A 25 2.99 10.06 2.94
N LEU A 26 4.03 9.49 2.32
CA LEU A 26 4.09 8.05 2.06
C LEU A 26 4.06 7.29 3.38
N HIS A 27 4.87 7.69 4.37
CA HIS A 27 4.86 7.07 5.69
C HIS A 27 3.50 7.18 6.39
N GLY A 28 2.78 8.29 6.25
CA GLY A 28 1.42 8.45 6.76
C GLY A 28 0.43 7.48 6.12
N ASN A 29 0.55 7.25 4.80
CA ASN A 29 -0.25 6.26 4.09
C ASN A 29 0.08 4.83 4.56
N GLU A 30 1.36 4.52 4.74
CA GLU A 30 1.82 3.24 5.32
C GLU A 30 1.27 3.00 6.73
N LEU A 31 1.28 4.03 7.59
CA LEU A 31 0.73 3.97 8.94
C LEU A 31 -0.78 3.73 8.94
N SER A 32 -1.51 4.32 7.97
CA SER A 32 -2.95 4.12 7.86
C SER A 32 -3.29 2.66 7.55
N LEU A 33 -2.58 2.04 6.60
CA LEU A 33 -2.72 0.62 6.30
C LEU A 33 -2.35 -0.25 7.51
N ARG A 34 -1.25 0.10 8.20
CA ARG A 34 -0.82 -0.60 9.41
C ARG A 34 -1.90 -0.61 10.49
N HIS A 35 -2.44 0.55 10.85
CA HIS A 35 -3.44 0.64 11.91
C HIS A 35 -4.70 -0.12 11.56
N LEU A 36 -5.15 -0.07 10.31
CA LEU A 36 -6.29 -0.86 9.84
C LEU A 36 -6.06 -2.36 10.05
N ILE A 37 -4.91 -2.89 9.60
CA ILE A 37 -4.60 -4.31 9.75
C ILE A 37 -4.50 -4.68 11.23
N GLN A 38 -3.91 -3.82 12.06
CA GLN A 38 -3.80 -4.06 13.50
C GLN A 38 -5.17 -4.15 14.20
N GLU A 39 -6.13 -3.36 13.74
CA GLU A 39 -7.50 -3.37 14.28
C GLU A 39 -8.29 -4.59 13.79
N LEU A 40 -8.22 -4.89 12.49
CA LEU A 40 -9.05 -5.92 11.85
C LEU A 40 -8.50 -7.34 11.97
N ASP A 41 -7.19 -7.51 11.85
CA ASP A 41 -6.52 -8.81 11.82
C ASP A 41 -5.64 -9.01 13.07
N GLY A 42 -5.35 -7.96 13.81
CA GLY A 42 -4.61 -8.02 15.07
C GLY A 42 -3.15 -7.58 14.95
N LYS A 43 -2.49 -7.50 16.12
CA LYS A 43 -1.16 -6.88 16.24
C LYS A 43 -0.06 -7.69 15.53
N THR A 44 1.06 -7.03 15.26
CA THR A 44 2.26 -7.69 14.74
C THR A 44 3.08 -8.26 15.90
N THR A 45 3.37 -9.57 15.91
CA THR A 45 4.29 -10.20 16.87
C THR A 45 5.71 -10.20 16.30
N GLY A 46 6.55 -9.29 16.80
CA GLY A 46 7.97 -9.21 16.44
C GLY A 46 8.22 -8.70 15.01
N PRO A 47 9.49 -8.74 14.56
CA PRO A 47 9.93 -8.09 13.30
C PRO A 47 9.37 -8.70 12.01
N MET A 48 8.72 -9.87 12.06
CA MET A 48 8.36 -10.64 10.84
C MET A 48 6.90 -11.16 10.79
N GLY A 49 6.12 -11.11 11.88
CA GLY A 49 4.83 -11.81 11.92
C GLY A 49 3.61 -10.92 12.18
N PHE A 50 2.53 -11.15 11.43
CA PHE A 50 1.17 -10.79 11.83
C PHE A 50 0.58 -11.90 12.72
N THR A 51 -0.18 -11.55 13.76
CA THR A 51 -0.87 -12.57 14.59
C THR A 51 -2.14 -13.08 13.96
N GLY A 52 -2.75 -12.25 13.12
CA GLY A 52 -4.06 -12.49 12.56
C GLY A 52 -4.15 -13.63 11.56
N PRO A 53 -5.35 -14.19 11.38
CA PRO A 53 -5.59 -15.26 10.43
C PRO A 53 -5.27 -14.85 8.99
N VAL A 54 -5.52 -13.59 8.60
CA VAL A 54 -5.26 -13.11 7.23
C VAL A 54 -3.77 -12.83 7.04
N GLY A 55 -3.17 -12.08 7.96
CA GLY A 55 -1.77 -11.67 7.90
C GLY A 55 -0.79 -12.84 7.94
N LYS A 56 -1.14 -13.96 8.58
CA LYS A 56 -0.35 -15.20 8.55
C LYS A 56 -0.26 -15.84 7.17
N GLN A 57 -1.28 -15.68 6.34
CA GLN A 57 -1.33 -16.26 5.00
C GLN A 57 -0.41 -15.53 4.01
N LEU A 58 -0.02 -14.29 4.31
CA LEU A 58 0.82 -13.46 3.44
C LEU A 58 2.20 -14.04 3.17
N ASN A 59 2.73 -14.90 4.04
CA ASN A 59 4.07 -15.47 3.85
C ASN A 59 4.15 -16.39 2.61
N ASN A 60 3.04 -17.02 2.22
CA ASN A 60 3.01 -18.03 1.15
C ASN A 60 2.14 -17.64 -0.05
N CYS A 61 1.64 -16.39 -0.12
CA CYS A 61 0.72 -15.96 -1.18
C CYS A 61 1.29 -16.13 -2.59
N GLU A 62 2.61 -15.98 -2.75
CA GLU A 62 3.34 -16.15 -4.01
C GLU A 62 3.32 -17.59 -4.58
N LYS A 63 2.95 -18.59 -3.77
CA LYS A 63 2.85 -20.00 -4.21
C LYS A 63 1.42 -20.39 -4.57
N LEU A 64 0.45 -19.53 -4.28
CA LEU A 64 -0.96 -19.83 -4.53
C LEU A 64 -1.28 -19.65 -6.01
N GLN A 65 -2.16 -20.51 -6.51
CA GLN A 65 -2.68 -20.37 -7.87
C GLN A 65 -3.75 -19.28 -7.90
N ILE A 66 -3.89 -18.60 -9.04
CA ILE A 66 -5.02 -17.68 -9.25
C ILE A 66 -6.30 -18.51 -9.28
N THR A 67 -7.33 -18.01 -8.63
CA THR A 67 -8.68 -18.61 -8.64
C THR A 67 -9.70 -17.56 -9.10
N GLU A 68 -10.98 -17.91 -9.12
CA GLU A 68 -12.05 -16.93 -9.35
C GLU A 68 -12.12 -15.96 -8.17
N PHE A 69 -12.24 -14.66 -8.43
CA PHE A 69 -12.37 -13.63 -7.39
C PHE A 69 -13.22 -12.47 -7.92
N ASP A 70 -13.84 -11.73 -7.01
CA ASP A 70 -14.68 -10.59 -7.38
C ASP A 70 -13.83 -9.36 -7.77
N ALA A 71 -14.28 -8.64 -8.80
CA ALA A 71 -13.68 -7.35 -9.13
C ALA A 71 -14.00 -6.32 -8.03
N ILE A 72 -13.01 -5.49 -7.66
CA ILE A 72 -13.22 -4.34 -6.77
C ILE A 72 -12.97 -3.08 -7.58
N PRO A 73 -14.03 -2.34 -7.98
CA PRO A 73 -13.89 -1.09 -8.70
C PRO A 73 -12.99 -0.12 -7.92
N SER A 74 -12.11 0.56 -8.63
CA SER A 74 -11.17 1.47 -8.03
C SER A 74 -10.95 2.71 -8.89
N PRO A 75 -10.55 3.85 -8.30
CA PRO A 75 -10.30 5.07 -9.06
C PRO A 75 -9.15 4.89 -10.06
N ASP A 76 -9.27 5.53 -11.22
CA ASP A 76 -8.15 5.58 -12.17
C ASP A 76 -6.95 6.32 -11.57
N THR A 77 -5.76 5.76 -11.80
CA THR A 77 -4.49 6.38 -11.42
C THR A 77 -3.76 6.84 -12.66
N ASP A 78 -3.82 8.14 -12.93
CA ASP A 78 -3.07 8.78 -14.02
C ASP A 78 -1.62 8.99 -13.58
N ILE A 79 -0.78 7.95 -13.69
CA ILE A 79 0.65 7.98 -13.35
C ILE A 79 1.49 7.39 -14.49
N ASP A 80 2.58 8.06 -14.84
CA ASP A 80 3.60 7.52 -15.73
C ASP A 80 4.39 6.43 -15.00
N ASP A 81 4.49 5.24 -15.61
CA ASP A 81 5.16 4.10 -15.01
C ASP A 81 6.69 4.14 -15.16
N ALA A 82 7.24 5.05 -15.97
CA ALA A 82 8.67 5.11 -16.28
C ALA A 82 9.54 5.21 -15.01
N GLU A 83 9.15 6.05 -14.05
CA GLU A 83 9.91 6.33 -12.81
C GLU A 83 9.52 5.44 -11.62
N LEU A 84 8.63 4.46 -11.82
CA LEU A 84 8.19 3.58 -10.74
C LEU A 84 9.21 2.47 -10.44
N SER A 85 9.40 2.21 -9.15
CA SER A 85 10.19 1.05 -8.70
C SER A 85 9.50 -0.26 -9.08
N THR A 86 10.23 -1.38 -9.05
CA THR A 86 9.68 -2.72 -9.34
C THR A 86 8.45 -3.04 -8.48
N ASP A 87 8.49 -2.74 -7.18
CA ASP A 87 7.38 -2.98 -6.26
C ASP A 87 6.17 -2.09 -6.56
N GLN A 88 6.41 -0.86 -7.03
CA GLN A 88 5.35 0.09 -7.41
C GLN A 88 4.71 -0.29 -8.74
N LYS A 89 5.50 -0.74 -9.72
CA LYS A 89 4.99 -1.29 -10.98
C LYS A 89 4.15 -2.54 -10.74
N TYR A 90 4.56 -3.38 -9.79
CA TYR A 90 3.77 -4.52 -9.38
C TYR A 90 2.44 -4.07 -8.75
N LEU A 91 2.48 -3.13 -7.79
CA LEU A 91 1.26 -2.59 -7.16
C LEU A 91 0.30 -2.05 -8.23
N LEU A 92 0.79 -1.20 -9.14
CA LEU A 92 -0.01 -0.61 -10.20
C LEU A 92 -0.65 -1.69 -11.09
N GLY A 93 0.14 -2.69 -11.48
CA GLY A 93 -0.32 -3.79 -12.31
C GLY A 93 -1.39 -4.65 -11.64
N ILE A 94 -1.19 -5.07 -10.39
CA ILE A 94 -2.18 -5.92 -9.69
C ILE A 94 -3.43 -5.14 -9.30
N TYR A 95 -3.27 -3.88 -8.91
CA TYR A 95 -4.37 -2.96 -8.64
C TYR A 95 -5.24 -2.76 -9.88
N TYR A 96 -4.65 -2.26 -10.96
CA TYR A 96 -5.41 -1.84 -12.14
C TYR A 96 -5.74 -3.03 -13.04
N SER A 97 -4.75 -3.83 -13.43
CA SER A 97 -4.94 -4.88 -14.42
C SER A 97 -5.62 -6.13 -13.87
N ALA A 98 -5.54 -6.39 -12.56
CA ALA A 98 -6.13 -7.58 -11.96
C ALA A 98 -7.37 -7.31 -11.10
N VAL A 99 -7.19 -6.72 -9.93
CA VAL A 99 -8.27 -6.64 -8.92
C VAL A 99 -9.41 -5.73 -9.40
N SER A 100 -9.10 -4.61 -10.06
CA SER A 100 -10.17 -3.72 -10.59
C SER A 100 -10.99 -4.34 -11.74
N ARG A 101 -10.43 -5.34 -12.44
CA ARG A 101 -11.02 -5.97 -13.63
C ARG A 101 -11.51 -7.40 -13.38
N GLY A 102 -11.34 -7.94 -12.17
CA GLY A 102 -11.73 -9.31 -11.84
C GLY A 102 -10.97 -10.39 -12.61
N SER A 103 -9.78 -10.10 -13.13
CA SER A 103 -9.01 -11.07 -13.94
C SER A 103 -7.51 -10.87 -13.81
N CYS A 104 -6.78 -11.91 -13.36
CA CYS A 104 -5.32 -11.81 -13.17
C CYS A 104 -4.58 -12.65 -14.22
N SER A 105 -3.57 -12.07 -14.88
CA SER A 105 -2.72 -12.83 -15.82
C SER A 105 -1.70 -13.67 -15.05
N SER A 106 -1.37 -14.85 -15.60
CA SER A 106 -0.36 -15.75 -15.02
C SER A 106 1.01 -15.08 -14.88
N ALA A 107 1.38 -14.24 -15.85
CA ALA A 107 2.63 -13.48 -15.82
C ALA A 107 2.68 -12.46 -14.66
N LEU A 108 1.55 -11.85 -14.30
CA LEU A 108 1.46 -10.92 -13.18
C LEU A 108 1.49 -11.66 -11.84
N ALA A 109 0.80 -12.80 -11.73
CA ALA A 109 0.83 -13.64 -10.53
C ALA A 109 2.20 -14.27 -10.26
N ALA A 110 2.97 -14.62 -11.31
CA ALA A 110 4.28 -15.24 -11.17
C ALA A 110 5.41 -14.28 -10.73
N ARG A 111 5.15 -12.97 -10.63
CA ARG A 111 6.19 -12.01 -10.21
C ARG A 111 6.51 -12.16 -8.72
N ASN A 112 7.79 -12.21 -8.41
CA ASN A 112 8.30 -12.26 -7.04
C ASN A 112 8.02 -10.92 -6.32
N GLN A 113 7.38 -11.00 -5.16
CA GLN A 113 6.92 -9.82 -4.39
C GLN A 113 7.96 -9.35 -3.35
N GLY A 114 9.16 -9.94 -3.33
CA GLY A 114 10.19 -9.66 -2.33
C GLY A 114 9.80 -10.15 -0.93
N LYS A 115 10.78 -10.24 -0.01
CA LYS A 115 10.53 -10.68 1.38
C LYS A 115 9.74 -9.62 2.16
N MET A 116 8.81 -10.07 2.99
CA MET A 116 8.11 -9.20 3.94
C MET A 116 9.08 -8.61 4.96
N ALA A 117 8.95 -7.31 5.21
CA ALA A 117 9.57 -6.61 6.33
C ALA A 117 8.59 -5.53 6.81
N HIS A 118 8.46 -5.34 8.13
CA HIS A 118 7.53 -4.34 8.71
C HIS A 118 7.90 -2.88 8.41
N SER A 119 9.06 -2.64 7.78
CA SER A 119 9.45 -1.34 7.22
C SER A 119 8.97 -1.12 5.78
N ARG A 120 8.36 -2.13 5.15
CA ARG A 120 7.98 -2.12 3.72
C ARG A 120 6.48 -2.41 3.56
N TRP A 121 5.65 -1.45 3.94
CA TRP A 121 4.18 -1.58 3.84
C TRP A 121 3.67 -1.68 2.40
N LEU A 122 4.42 -1.15 1.43
CA LEU A 122 4.16 -1.38 0.02
C LEU A 122 4.19 -2.87 -0.35
N THR A 123 5.20 -3.61 0.10
CA THR A 123 5.31 -5.06 -0.11
C THR A 123 4.16 -5.80 0.57
N THR A 124 3.75 -5.34 1.76
CA THR A 124 2.59 -5.90 2.45
C THR A 124 1.31 -5.70 1.64
N ALA A 125 1.05 -4.50 1.11
CA ALA A 125 -0.11 -4.25 0.24
C ALA A 125 -0.10 -5.13 -1.02
N ASN A 126 1.06 -5.27 -1.68
CA ASN A 126 1.24 -6.16 -2.82
C ASN A 126 0.85 -7.61 -2.51
N ARG A 127 1.30 -8.11 -1.34
CA ARG A 127 1.00 -9.48 -0.89
C ARG A 127 -0.48 -9.68 -0.55
N PHE A 128 -1.16 -8.68 0.03
CA PHE A 128 -2.61 -8.75 0.25
C PHE A 128 -3.38 -8.85 -1.08
N LEU A 129 -3.04 -8.04 -2.08
CA LEU A 129 -3.67 -8.12 -3.39
C LEU A 129 -3.35 -9.44 -4.10
N CYS A 130 -2.13 -9.96 -3.97
CA CYS A 130 -1.77 -11.27 -4.49
C CYS A 130 -2.57 -12.40 -3.80
N LEU A 131 -2.72 -12.33 -2.48
CA LEU A 131 -3.53 -13.29 -1.75
C LEU A 131 -4.99 -13.23 -2.22
N TYR A 132 -5.51 -12.03 -2.50
CA TYR A 132 -6.90 -11.83 -2.90
C TYR A 132 -7.23 -12.49 -4.23
N VAL A 133 -6.39 -12.30 -5.25
CA VAL A 133 -6.57 -12.95 -6.57
C VAL A 133 -6.42 -14.48 -6.52
N SER A 134 -5.93 -15.01 -5.39
CA SER A 134 -5.77 -16.43 -5.11
C SER A 134 -6.77 -16.96 -4.07
N THR A 135 -7.80 -16.19 -3.73
CA THR A 135 -8.81 -16.55 -2.73
C THR A 135 -10.21 -16.42 -3.30
N SER A 136 -10.93 -17.54 -3.46
CA SER A 136 -12.30 -17.54 -4.01
C SER A 136 -13.34 -17.07 -3.02
N GLU A 137 -13.15 -17.37 -1.73
CA GLU A 137 -14.08 -17.02 -0.67
C GLU A 137 -13.35 -16.23 0.43
N PRO A 138 -13.02 -14.96 0.18
CA PRO A 138 -12.34 -14.12 1.17
C PRO A 138 -13.25 -13.83 2.36
N SER A 139 -12.69 -13.87 3.58
CA SER A 139 -13.42 -13.48 4.79
C SER A 139 -13.84 -12.00 4.74
N SER A 140 -14.85 -11.62 5.54
CA SER A 140 -15.29 -10.21 5.65
C SER A 140 -14.13 -9.28 6.02
N THR A 141 -13.32 -9.67 7.00
CA THR A 141 -12.10 -8.98 7.42
C THR A 141 -11.11 -8.81 6.28
N PHE A 142 -10.87 -9.86 5.50
CA PHE A 142 -9.94 -9.80 4.38
C PHE A 142 -10.46 -8.88 3.27
N ASN A 143 -11.74 -8.98 2.94
CA ASN A 143 -12.40 -8.09 1.99
C ASN A 143 -12.30 -6.61 2.41
N GLU A 144 -12.43 -6.30 3.69
CA GLU A 144 -12.32 -4.93 4.18
C GLU A 144 -10.91 -4.36 4.01
N ILE A 145 -9.87 -5.16 4.33
CA ILE A 145 -8.47 -4.78 4.12
C ILE A 145 -8.19 -4.55 2.62
N VAL A 146 -8.62 -5.46 1.75
CA VAL A 146 -8.40 -5.35 0.30
C VAL A 146 -9.14 -4.14 -0.27
N ARG A 147 -10.40 -3.92 0.14
CA ARG A 147 -11.16 -2.73 -0.26
C ARG A 147 -10.46 -1.44 0.14
N PHE A 148 -9.91 -1.37 1.35
CA PHE A 148 -9.12 -0.21 1.76
C PHE A 148 -7.87 -0.03 0.89
N ILE A 149 -7.18 -1.12 0.55
CA ILE A 149 -6.00 -1.06 -0.33
C ILE A 149 -6.38 -0.51 -1.71
N MET A 150 -7.52 -0.96 -2.26
CA MET A 150 -8.03 -0.57 -3.57
C MET A 150 -8.63 0.83 -3.60
N THR A 151 -9.28 1.29 -2.54
CA THR A 151 -10.04 2.56 -2.58
C THR A 151 -9.31 3.72 -1.93
N VAL A 152 -8.35 3.46 -1.04
CA VAL A 152 -7.67 4.49 -0.25
C VAL A 152 -6.16 4.41 -0.45
N TYR A 153 -5.54 3.31 -0.03
CA TYR A 153 -4.07 3.22 0.04
C TYR A 153 -3.39 3.42 -1.31
N THR A 154 -3.81 2.66 -2.33
CA THR A 154 -3.15 2.65 -3.65
C THR A 154 -3.38 3.95 -4.42
N PRO A 155 -4.62 4.49 -4.51
CA PRO A 155 -4.84 5.80 -5.10
C PRO A 155 -4.02 6.91 -4.43
N ILE A 156 -3.99 6.96 -3.09
CA ILE A 156 -3.21 7.97 -2.35
C ILE A 156 -1.71 7.80 -2.62
N TRP A 157 -1.20 6.56 -2.63
CA TRP A 157 0.20 6.27 -2.91
C TRP A 157 0.62 6.87 -4.26
N PHE A 158 -0.12 6.57 -5.33
CA PHE A 158 0.22 7.06 -6.67
C PHE A 158 -0.05 8.54 -6.85
N LYS A 159 -1.07 9.10 -6.17
CA LYS A 159 -1.30 10.55 -6.14
C LYS A 159 -0.11 11.29 -5.51
N ILE A 160 0.45 10.79 -4.41
CA ILE A 160 1.66 11.34 -3.78
C ILE A 160 2.88 11.19 -4.70
N LYS A 161 3.04 10.02 -5.35
CA LYS A 161 4.18 9.77 -6.25
C LYS A 161 4.16 10.67 -7.49
N LYS A 162 3.00 10.88 -8.10
CA LYS A 162 2.82 11.81 -9.23
C LYS A 162 3.14 13.24 -8.83
N ASN A 163 2.63 13.68 -7.68
CA ASN A 163 2.82 15.05 -7.19
C ASN A 163 4.05 15.17 -6.28
N SER A 164 5.16 14.58 -6.71
CA SER A 164 6.42 14.58 -5.96
C SER A 164 7.23 15.89 -6.10
N SER A 165 6.69 16.90 -6.78
CA SER A 165 7.30 18.23 -6.81
C SER A 165 7.19 18.95 -5.46
N PHE A 166 8.24 19.69 -5.10
CA PHE A 166 8.39 20.48 -3.86
C PHE A 166 7.23 21.42 -3.53
N THR A 167 6.43 21.83 -4.51
CA THR A 167 5.34 22.78 -4.36
C THR A 167 3.96 22.16 -4.11
N GLU A 168 3.80 20.85 -4.36
CA GLU A 168 2.47 20.22 -4.43
C GLU A 168 2.04 19.49 -3.15
N GLY A 169 2.98 19.19 -2.24
CA GLY A 169 2.70 18.47 -0.99
C GLY A 169 1.70 19.17 -0.06
N VAL A 170 1.59 20.49 -0.19
CA VAL A 170 0.67 21.35 0.58
C VAL A 170 -0.79 21.01 0.28
N LYS A 171 -1.13 20.66 -0.98
CA LYS A 171 -2.51 20.37 -1.41
C LYS A 171 -3.12 19.11 -0.77
N PHE A 172 -2.30 18.23 -0.21
CA PHE A 172 -2.77 17.02 0.50
C PHE A 172 -3.16 17.28 1.95
N TYR A 173 -2.69 18.37 2.55
CA TYR A 173 -3.02 18.76 3.93
C TYR A 173 -4.21 19.72 4.03
N PHE A 174 -4.64 20.32 2.91
CA PHE A 174 -5.73 21.31 2.87
C PHE A 174 -7.06 20.81 2.30
N LEU A 175 -7.35 19.51 2.44
CA LEU A 175 -8.75 19.05 2.41
C LEU A 175 -9.36 19.37 3.78
N LYS A 176 -9.80 20.63 3.93
CA LYS A 176 -10.73 21.07 4.97
C LYS A 176 -12.15 21.02 4.42
#